data_AF-A0A2A2D0Y4-F1
#
_entry.id   AF-A0A2A2D0Y4-F1
#
_cell.length_a   1.000
_cell.length_b   1.000
_cell.length_c   1.000
_cell.angle_alpha   90.00
_cell.angle_beta   90.00
_cell.angle_gamma   90.00
#
_symmetry.space_group_name_H-M   'P 1'
#
loop_
_entity.id
_entity.type
_entity.pdbx_description
1 polymer ?
#
loop_
_entity_poly.entity_id
_entity_poly.type
_entity_poly.pdbx_seq_one_letter_code
_entity_poly.pdbx_strand_id
1 'polypeptide(L)'
;MATDPSAGLQGIDPGVWEELARAVNERKSGGEPDTTAEELKRHYIAEAQKFEDRGVELPQVTRSLSGAVGKWDPWEITVIGPLSVYGGIEFSGGEDWVARAEVGIKLSGKVIWSEGFNLNSKMHSVSWEKSFGVVWGKLTVGIYGDRKCLKVSGEGCYWWGRWHCAGFEETPGCFV
;
A
#
# COMPACT_ATOMS: atom_id res chain seq x y z
N MET A 1 -19.17 -21.62 -18.52
CA MET A 1 -20.06 -20.47 -18.25
C MET A 1 -19.19 -19.39 -17.66
N ALA A 2 -19.07 -18.23 -18.30
CA ALA A 2 -18.37 -17.10 -17.70
C ALA A 2 -19.22 -16.60 -16.53
N THR A 3 -18.75 -16.82 -15.31
CA THR A 3 -19.32 -16.19 -14.11
C THR A 3 -19.19 -14.67 -14.28
N ASP A 4 -20.28 -13.94 -14.00
CA ASP A 4 -20.27 -12.48 -13.99
C ASP A 4 -19.08 -11.98 -13.14
N PRO A 5 -18.14 -11.23 -13.71
CA PRO A 5 -17.00 -10.67 -12.98
C PRO A 5 -17.39 -9.93 -11.71
N SER A 6 -18.57 -9.33 -11.66
CA SER A 6 -19.04 -8.57 -10.51
C SER A 6 -19.61 -9.44 -9.38
N ALA A 7 -19.78 -10.75 -9.59
CA ALA A 7 -20.27 -11.67 -8.56
C ALA A 7 -19.38 -11.69 -7.30
N GLY A 8 -18.07 -11.46 -7.46
CA GLY A 8 -17.13 -11.31 -6.35
C GLY A 8 -17.41 -10.08 -5.46
N LEU A 9 -18.21 -9.12 -5.91
CA LEU A 9 -18.55 -7.92 -5.15
C LEU A 9 -19.91 -8.01 -4.45
N GLN A 10 -20.54 -9.19 -4.41
CA GLN A 10 -21.82 -9.35 -3.72
C GLN A 10 -21.69 -8.90 -2.25
N GLY A 11 -22.63 -8.06 -1.80
CA GLY A 11 -22.66 -7.52 -0.44
C GLY A 11 -21.87 -6.22 -0.23
N ILE A 12 -21.17 -5.73 -1.26
CA ILE A 12 -20.49 -4.43 -1.21
C ILE A 12 -21.47 -3.31 -1.55
N ASP A 13 -21.55 -2.31 -0.66
CA ASP A 13 -22.35 -1.11 -0.88
C ASP A 13 -21.81 -0.34 -2.10
N PRO A 14 -22.67 0.06 -3.07
CA PRO A 14 -22.24 0.82 -4.23
C PRO A 14 -21.49 2.11 -3.89
N GLY A 15 -21.83 2.77 -2.79
CA GLY A 15 -21.23 4.02 -2.32
C GLY A 15 -19.75 3.88 -1.93
N VAL A 16 -19.28 2.68 -1.58
CA VAL A 16 -17.85 2.43 -1.25
C VAL A 16 -16.94 2.88 -2.41
N TRP A 17 -17.38 2.65 -3.65
CA TRP A 17 -16.59 3.03 -4.82
C TRP A 17 -16.51 4.53 -5.03
N GLU A 18 -17.57 5.27 -4.69
CA GLU A 18 -17.55 6.73 -4.70
C GLU A 18 -16.62 7.29 -3.63
N GLU A 19 -16.65 6.72 -2.42
CA GLU A 19 -15.76 7.14 -1.34
C GLU A 19 -14.30 6.90 -1.67
N LEU A 20 -13.99 5.73 -2.24
CA LEU A 20 -12.65 5.39 -2.70
C LEU A 20 -12.19 6.29 -3.84
N ALA A 21 -13.03 6.52 -4.86
CA ALA A 21 -12.72 7.42 -5.96
C ALA A 21 -12.45 8.85 -5.46
N ARG A 22 -13.24 9.35 -4.51
CA ARG A 22 -12.99 10.64 -3.84
C ARG A 22 -11.64 10.63 -3.12
N ALA A 23 -11.33 9.60 -2.35
CA ALA A 23 -10.05 9.49 -1.65
C ALA A 23 -8.84 9.47 -2.61
N VAL A 24 -8.97 8.81 -3.77
CA VAL A 24 -7.98 8.84 -4.85
C VAL A 24 -7.82 10.26 -5.41
N ASN A 25 -8.92 10.92 -5.74
CA ASN A 25 -8.90 12.24 -6.37
C ASN A 25 -8.37 13.35 -5.44
N GLU A 26 -8.58 13.23 -4.13
CA GLU A 26 -7.96 14.11 -3.12
C GLU A 26 -6.43 14.01 -3.08
N ARG A 27 -5.86 12.89 -3.56
CA ARG A 27 -4.44 12.53 -3.44
C ARG A 27 -3.72 12.46 -4.78
N LYS A 28 -4.42 12.72 -5.89
CA LYS A 28 -3.83 12.64 -7.22
C LYS A 28 -2.76 13.72 -7.40
N SER A 29 -1.74 13.38 -8.18
CA SER A 29 -0.73 14.36 -8.59
C SER A 29 -1.33 15.38 -9.55
N GLY A 30 -0.83 16.62 -9.51
CA GLY A 30 -1.32 17.69 -10.38
C GLY A 30 -1.23 17.31 -11.86
N GLY A 31 -2.37 17.28 -12.55
CA GLY A 31 -2.47 16.97 -13.97
C GLY A 31 -3.09 15.61 -14.30
N GLU A 32 -3.30 14.71 -13.32
CA GLU A 32 -4.04 13.47 -13.57
C GLU A 32 -5.55 13.73 -13.71
N PRO A 33 -6.23 13.05 -14.66
CA PRO A 33 -7.69 13.09 -14.73
C PRO A 33 -8.31 12.50 -13.44
N ASP A 34 -9.50 12.97 -13.09
CA ASP A 34 -10.26 12.35 -12.00
C ASP A 34 -10.55 10.89 -12.32
N THR A 35 -10.36 10.03 -11.32
CA THR A 35 -10.76 8.62 -11.37
C THR A 35 -12.22 8.53 -10.95
N THR A 36 -13.05 7.87 -11.76
CA THR A 36 -14.46 7.62 -11.38
C THR A 36 -14.62 6.35 -10.54
N ALA A 37 -15.76 6.23 -9.87
CA ALA A 37 -16.11 5.03 -9.11
C ALA A 37 -16.16 3.78 -10.01
N GLU A 38 -16.71 3.90 -11.22
CA GLU A 38 -16.81 2.83 -12.19
C GLU A 38 -15.43 2.41 -12.72
N GLU A 39 -14.54 3.37 -12.99
CA GLU A 39 -13.18 3.09 -13.44
C GLU A 39 -12.39 2.34 -12.37
N LEU A 40 -12.44 2.82 -11.12
CA LEU A 40 -11.76 2.18 -10.00
C LEU A 40 -12.31 0.78 -9.75
N LYS A 41 -13.64 0.62 -9.74
CA LYS A 41 -14.31 -0.68 -9.60
C LYS A 41 -13.90 -1.65 -10.71
N ARG A 42 -13.85 -1.19 -11.95
CA ARG A 42 -13.46 -2.03 -13.10
C ARG A 42 -12.01 -2.50 -12.97
N HIS A 43 -11.09 -1.62 -12.56
CA HIS A 43 -9.69 -2.01 -12.36
C HIS A 43 -9.53 -3.00 -11.21
N TYR A 44 -10.22 -2.76 -10.09
CA TYR A 44 -10.27 -3.69 -8.98
C TYR A 44 -10.73 -5.08 -9.41
N ILE A 45 -11.86 -5.16 -10.12
CA ILE A 45 -12.42 -6.42 -10.64
C ILE A 45 -11.39 -7.14 -11.50
N ALA A 46 -10.76 -6.42 -12.45
CA ALA A 46 -9.80 -7.02 -13.36
C ALA A 46 -8.57 -7.60 -12.64
N GLU A 47 -8.03 -6.90 -11.65
CA GLU A 47 -6.88 -7.36 -10.88
C GLU A 47 -7.23 -8.48 -9.89
N ALA A 48 -8.36 -8.38 -9.21
CA ALA A 48 -8.86 -9.44 -8.34
C ALA A 48 -9.09 -10.72 -9.14
N GLN A 49 -9.76 -10.64 -10.30
CA GLN A 49 -9.95 -11.80 -11.19
C GLN A 49 -8.63 -12.39 -11.69
N LYS A 50 -7.70 -11.54 -12.14
CA LYS A 50 -6.38 -12.00 -12.58
C LYS A 50 -5.67 -12.78 -11.47
N PHE A 51 -5.81 -12.34 -10.22
CA PHE A 51 -5.27 -13.02 -9.06
C PHE A 51 -5.98 -14.35 -8.77
N GLU A 52 -7.32 -14.39 -8.78
CA GLU A 52 -8.09 -15.64 -8.62
C GLU A 52 -7.75 -16.67 -9.71
N ASP A 53 -7.55 -16.23 -10.96
CA ASP A 53 -7.28 -17.10 -12.10
C ASP A 53 -5.86 -17.66 -12.10
N ARG A 54 -4.86 -16.89 -11.63
CA ARG A 54 -3.43 -17.24 -11.72
C ARG A 54 -2.82 -17.71 -10.41
N GLY A 55 -3.50 -17.48 -9.28
CA GLY A 55 -2.94 -17.70 -7.95
C GLY A 55 -1.87 -16.67 -7.57
N VAL A 56 -1.38 -16.78 -6.33
CA VAL A 56 -0.52 -15.79 -5.68
C VAL A 56 0.85 -15.73 -6.36
N GLU A 57 1.14 -14.65 -7.09
CA GLU A 57 2.54 -14.24 -7.27
C GLU A 57 3.03 -13.67 -5.94
N LEU A 58 4.22 -14.09 -5.48
CA LEU A 58 4.84 -13.58 -4.26
C LEU A 58 4.92 -12.04 -4.32
N PRO A 59 4.86 -11.35 -3.17
CA PRO A 59 5.09 -9.92 -3.10
C PRO A 59 6.33 -9.50 -3.89
N GLN A 60 6.13 -8.67 -4.91
CA GLN A 60 7.25 -8.09 -5.66
C GLN A 60 7.54 -6.71 -5.08
N VAL A 61 8.77 -6.52 -4.58
CA VAL A 61 9.23 -5.21 -4.13
C VAL A 61 9.85 -4.47 -5.31
N THR A 62 9.15 -3.47 -5.83
CA THR A 62 9.72 -2.53 -6.79
C THR A 62 10.40 -1.41 -6.00
N ARG A 63 11.73 -1.28 -6.13
CA ARG A 63 12.52 -0.26 -5.44
C ARG A 63 13.09 0.72 -6.46
N SER A 64 12.87 2.01 -6.25
CA SER A 64 13.56 3.09 -6.97
C SER A 64 14.44 3.86 -6.01
N LEU A 65 15.71 3.49 -5.89
CA LEU A 65 16.65 4.26 -5.06
C LEU A 65 16.97 5.58 -5.79
N SER A 66 16.62 6.72 -5.21
CA SER A 66 17.11 8.01 -5.70
C SER A 66 18.56 8.22 -5.23
N GLY A 67 19.34 8.96 -6.03
CA GLY A 67 20.79 9.10 -5.85
C GLY A 67 21.25 9.97 -4.67
N ALA A 68 20.35 10.38 -3.77
CA ALA A 68 20.70 11.16 -2.58
C ALA A 68 20.93 10.22 -1.38
N VAL A 69 22.11 10.29 -0.77
CA VAL A 69 22.44 9.52 0.43
C VAL A 69 21.40 9.82 1.52
N GLY A 70 20.76 8.77 2.05
CA GLY A 70 19.74 8.90 3.10
C GLY A 70 18.33 9.18 2.59
N LYS A 71 18.08 9.34 1.29
CA LYS A 71 16.73 9.50 0.74
C LYS A 71 16.36 8.36 -0.19
N TRP A 72 15.23 7.71 0.05
CA TRP A 72 14.65 6.69 -0.83
C TRP A 72 13.27 7.15 -1.31
N ASP A 73 13.20 7.49 -2.60
CA ASP A 73 11.97 7.80 -3.33
C ASP A 73 11.27 6.49 -3.77
N PRO A 74 9.97 6.52 -4.11
CA PRO A 74 9.06 5.60 -3.47
C PRO A 74 9.31 4.13 -3.81
N TRP A 75 9.39 3.32 -2.76
CA TRP A 75 9.31 1.87 -2.87
C TRP A 75 7.84 1.45 -2.90
N GLU A 76 7.57 0.34 -3.57
CA GLU A 76 6.24 -0.27 -3.62
C GLU A 76 6.37 -1.78 -3.43
N ILE A 77 5.47 -2.33 -2.61
CA ILE A 77 5.36 -3.76 -2.29
C ILE A 77 3.94 -4.17 -2.66
N THR A 78 3.80 -5.00 -3.70
CA THR A 78 2.51 -5.66 -3.98
C THR A 78 2.24 -6.67 -2.86
N VAL A 79 1.12 -6.53 -2.16
CA VAL A 79 0.78 -7.41 -1.03
C VAL A 79 -0.02 -8.60 -1.53
N ILE A 80 -1.16 -8.33 -2.18
CA ILE A 80 -2.08 -9.37 -2.67
C ILE A 80 -3.05 -8.77 -3.68
N GLY A 81 -3.27 -9.45 -4.81
CA GLY A 81 -4.26 -9.05 -5.82
C GLY A 81 -4.19 -7.55 -6.16
N PRO A 82 -5.26 -6.77 -5.91
CA PRO A 82 -5.31 -5.35 -6.24
C PRO A 82 -4.64 -4.43 -5.19
N LEU A 83 -4.02 -4.99 -4.14
CA LEU A 83 -3.46 -4.23 -3.04
C LEU A 83 -1.93 -4.17 -3.08
N SER A 84 -1.42 -2.95 -2.98
CA SER A 84 0.00 -2.68 -2.71
C SER A 84 0.16 -1.63 -1.62
N VAL A 85 1.31 -1.66 -0.96
CA VAL A 85 1.75 -0.61 -0.05
C VAL A 85 2.93 0.12 -0.67
N TYR A 86 3.01 1.42 -0.46
CA TYR A 86 4.11 2.22 -0.96
C TYR A 86 4.63 3.14 0.15
N GLY A 87 5.85 3.63 0.00
CA GLY A 87 6.36 4.63 0.90
C GLY A 87 7.67 5.24 0.43
N GLY A 88 8.08 6.29 1.11
CA GLY A 88 9.34 6.99 0.90
C GLY A 88 9.93 7.38 2.25
N ILE A 89 11.24 7.55 2.30
CA ILE A 89 11.93 7.87 3.55
C ILE A 89 13.13 8.76 3.31
N GLU A 90 13.30 9.74 4.20
CA GLU A 90 14.47 10.58 4.33
C GLU A 90 15.06 10.36 5.73
N PHE A 91 16.32 9.97 5.80
CA PHE A 91 17.02 9.57 7.01
C PHE A 91 18.22 10.48 7.27
N SER A 92 18.28 10.99 8.50
CA SER A 92 19.41 11.75 9.04
C SER A 92 20.07 10.94 10.15
N GLY A 93 21.33 10.56 9.94
CA GLY A 93 22.11 9.72 10.88
C GLY A 93 22.65 10.46 12.11
N GLY A 94 23.21 9.69 13.05
CA GLY A 94 23.71 10.17 14.35
C GLY A 94 23.18 9.33 15.52
N GLU A 95 23.60 9.63 16.75
CA GLU A 95 23.08 9.00 17.97
C GLU A 95 21.57 9.28 18.13
N ASP A 96 21.17 10.53 17.85
CA ASP A 96 19.79 10.99 17.77
C ASP A 96 19.28 11.02 16.32
N TRP A 97 19.35 9.87 15.65
CA TRP A 97 18.87 9.75 14.28
C TRP A 97 17.38 10.14 14.18
N VAL A 98 17.02 10.72 13.03
CA VAL A 98 15.64 11.08 12.70
C VAL A 98 15.36 10.60 11.29
N ALA A 99 14.20 9.97 11.10
CA ALA A 99 13.68 9.63 9.80
C ALA A 99 12.33 10.30 9.58
N ARG A 100 12.18 10.97 8.44
CA ARG A 100 10.90 11.45 7.93
C ARG A 100 10.43 10.48 6.87
N ALA A 101 9.25 9.93 7.02
CA ALA A 101 8.74 8.93 6.10
C ALA A 101 7.30 9.24 5.70
N GLU A 102 6.93 8.76 4.53
CA GLU A 102 5.54 8.64 4.09
C GLU A 102 5.28 7.17 3.80
N VAL A 103 4.09 6.71 4.15
CA VAL A 103 3.60 5.40 3.73
C VAL A 103 2.15 5.52 3.29
N GLY A 104 1.73 4.63 2.41
CA GLY A 104 0.35 4.59 1.96
C GLY A 104 -0.08 3.26 1.39
N ILE A 105 -1.38 3.16 1.13
CA ILE A 105 -2.05 2.01 0.54
C ILE A 105 -2.51 2.40 -0.85
N LYS A 106 -2.20 1.56 -1.83
CA LYS A 106 -2.70 1.64 -3.18
C LYS A 106 -3.72 0.54 -3.44
N LEU A 107 -4.77 0.92 -4.14
CA LEU A 107 -5.77 0.03 -4.70
C LEU A 107 -5.70 0.15 -6.22
N SER A 108 -5.34 -0.94 -6.88
CA SER A 108 -5.17 -0.99 -8.34
C SER A 108 -4.29 0.13 -8.88
N GLY A 109 -3.14 0.31 -8.24
CA GLY A 109 -2.14 1.33 -8.57
C GLY A 109 -2.49 2.77 -8.14
N LYS A 110 -3.69 3.02 -7.60
CA LYS A 110 -4.13 4.34 -7.15
C LYS A 110 -4.05 4.48 -5.63
N VAL A 111 -3.50 5.60 -5.15
CA VAL A 111 -3.34 5.86 -3.71
C VAL A 111 -4.71 6.16 -3.09
N ILE A 112 -5.15 5.31 -2.15
CA ILE A 112 -6.42 5.49 -1.42
C ILE A 112 -6.20 6.03 -0.01
N TRP A 113 -4.99 5.88 0.52
CA TRP A 113 -4.58 6.43 1.81
C TRP A 113 -3.07 6.63 1.84
N SER A 114 -2.64 7.68 2.54
CA SER A 114 -1.24 7.94 2.84
C SER A 114 -1.11 8.75 4.12
N GLU A 115 0.03 8.61 4.80
CA GLU A 115 0.33 9.30 6.03
C GLU A 115 1.84 9.56 6.14
N GLY A 116 2.18 10.82 6.44
CA GLY A 116 3.54 11.22 6.77
C GLY A 116 3.79 11.08 8.28
N PHE A 117 4.94 10.55 8.66
CA PHE A 117 5.32 10.32 10.06
C PHE A 117 6.82 10.50 10.27
N ASN A 118 7.20 10.66 11.54
CA ASN A 118 8.60 10.77 11.95
C ASN A 118 8.97 9.61 12.86
N LEU A 119 10.12 9.00 12.60
CA LEU A 119 10.75 8.02 13.49
C LEU A 119 12.02 8.62 14.08
N ASN A 120 12.36 8.18 15.29
CA ASN A 120 13.63 8.52 15.95
C ASN A 120 14.04 7.39 16.91
N SER A 121 15.17 7.58 17.59
CA SER A 121 15.72 6.61 18.54
C SER A 121 14.73 6.17 19.65
N LYS A 122 13.76 7.01 20.02
CA LYS A 122 12.74 6.72 21.04
C LYS A 122 11.45 6.15 20.46
N MET A 123 11.12 6.51 19.23
CA MET A 123 9.93 6.05 18.49
C MET A 123 10.37 5.49 17.15
N HIS A 124 10.87 4.26 17.17
CA HIS A 124 11.54 3.65 16.03
C HIS A 124 10.58 2.88 15.11
N SER A 125 9.30 2.77 15.46
CA SER A 125 8.27 2.13 14.65
C SER A 125 6.90 2.75 14.87
N VAL A 126 6.07 2.74 13.84
CA VAL A 126 4.64 3.12 13.89
C VAL A 126 3.82 2.05 13.18
N SER A 127 2.58 1.85 13.64
CA SER A 127 1.64 0.91 13.03
C SER A 127 0.27 1.56 12.80
N TRP A 128 -0.38 1.14 11.73
CA TRP A 128 -1.70 1.58 11.32
C TRP A 128 -2.59 0.38 11.01
N GLU A 129 -3.88 0.54 11.25
CA GLU A 129 -4.93 -0.35 10.76
C GLU A 129 -5.95 0.52 10.00
N LYS A 130 -6.29 0.11 8.78
CA LYS A 130 -7.19 0.87 7.88
C LYS A 130 -8.19 -0.08 7.23
N SER A 131 -9.39 0.44 6.99
CA SER A 131 -10.48 -0.26 6.30
C SER A 131 -11.18 0.70 5.37
N PHE A 132 -11.42 0.27 4.12
CA PHE A 132 -12.07 1.05 3.07
C PHE A 132 -13.13 0.24 2.32
N GLY A 133 -13.99 -0.45 3.07
CA GLY A 133 -15.12 -1.21 2.53
C GLY A 133 -14.73 -2.52 1.86
N VAL A 134 -14.06 -2.46 0.70
CA VAL A 134 -13.59 -3.62 -0.07
C VAL A 134 -12.17 -4.05 0.27
N VAL A 135 -11.47 -3.25 1.06
CA VAL A 135 -10.09 -3.51 1.46
C VAL A 135 -9.89 -3.21 2.93
N TRP A 136 -9.03 -3.99 3.56
CA TRP A 136 -8.59 -3.80 4.94
C TRP A 136 -7.10 -4.10 5.02
N GLY A 137 -6.38 -3.47 5.94
CA GLY A 137 -5.00 -3.82 6.16
C GLY A 137 -4.41 -3.27 7.44
N LYS A 138 -3.36 -3.96 7.88
CA LYS A 138 -2.44 -3.54 8.92
C LYS A 138 -1.08 -3.30 8.31
N LEU A 139 -0.43 -2.24 8.75
CA LEU A 139 0.88 -1.84 8.25
C LEU A 139 1.72 -1.35 9.41
N THR A 140 2.93 -1.86 9.51
CA THR A 140 3.95 -1.46 10.47
C THR A 140 5.19 -1.04 9.69
N VAL A 141 5.70 0.13 10.01
CA VAL A 141 6.96 0.63 9.46
C VAL A 141 7.88 0.97 10.61
N GLY A 142 9.14 0.55 10.53
CA GLY A 142 10.14 0.90 11.55
C GLY A 142 11.57 0.78 11.08
N ILE A 143 12.47 1.36 11.86
CA ILE A 143 13.92 1.29 11.66
C ILE A 143 14.52 0.43 12.78
N TYR A 144 15.24 -0.62 12.41
CA TYR A 144 15.72 -1.64 13.34
C TYR A 144 17.21 -1.94 13.18
N GLY A 145 17.81 -2.39 14.27
CA GLY A 145 19.20 -2.85 14.32
C GLY A 145 20.24 -1.72 14.24
N ASP A 146 21.51 -2.13 14.31
CA ASP A 146 22.64 -1.20 14.33
C ASP A 146 22.86 -0.53 12.97
N ARG A 147 22.57 -1.24 11.88
CA ARG A 147 22.60 -0.74 10.50
C ARG A 147 21.36 0.05 10.09
N LYS A 148 20.49 0.41 11.05
CA LYS A 148 19.27 1.21 10.83
C LYS A 148 18.51 0.74 9.58
N CYS A 149 18.06 -0.51 9.60
CA CYS A 149 17.33 -1.10 8.48
C CYS A 149 15.85 -0.74 8.55
N LEU A 150 15.32 -0.19 7.45
CA LEU A 150 13.89 -0.01 7.28
C LEU A 150 13.25 -1.38 7.13
N LYS A 151 12.29 -1.68 7.99
CA LYS A 151 11.39 -2.81 7.86
C LYS A 151 9.97 -2.33 7.66
N VAL A 152 9.27 -3.01 6.76
CA VAL A 152 7.87 -2.77 6.44
C VAL A 152 7.19 -4.13 6.51
N SER A 153 6.20 -4.27 7.38
CA SER A 153 5.47 -5.53 7.56
C SER A 153 4.00 -5.28 7.78
N GLY A 154 3.17 -6.26 7.53
CA GLY A 154 1.74 -6.09 7.71
C GLY A 154 0.92 -7.23 7.13
N GLU A 155 -0.36 -6.94 6.98
CA GLU A 155 -1.35 -7.82 6.37
C GLU A 155 -2.29 -6.97 5.52
N GLY A 156 -2.55 -7.40 4.29
CA GLY A 156 -3.52 -6.77 3.40
C GLY A 156 -4.61 -7.76 3.02
N CYS A 157 -5.86 -7.30 3.02
CA CYS A 157 -7.03 -8.08 2.63
C CYS A 157 -7.87 -7.34 1.61
N TYR A 158 -8.36 -8.05 0.59
CA TYR A 158 -9.37 -7.55 -0.35
C TYR A 158 -10.61 -8.46 -0.34
N TRP A 159 -11.76 -7.89 -0.71
CA TRP A 159 -13.02 -8.62 -0.78
C TRP A 159 -13.30 -9.18 -2.18
N TRP A 160 -13.48 -10.49 -2.27
CA TRP A 160 -13.94 -11.15 -3.48
C TRP A 160 -14.78 -12.39 -3.16
N GLY A 161 -16.07 -12.19 -2.88
CA GLY A 161 -17.02 -13.18 -2.35
C GLY A 161 -16.74 -13.60 -0.90
N ARG A 162 -15.48 -13.48 -0.48
CA ARG A 162 -14.94 -13.60 0.88
C ARG A 162 -13.71 -12.70 1.01
N TRP A 163 -13.22 -12.51 2.23
CA TRP A 163 -11.93 -11.86 2.45
C TRP A 163 -10.78 -12.77 2.00
N HIS A 164 -9.89 -12.21 1.19
CA HIS A 164 -8.62 -12.83 0.81
C HIS A 164 -7.50 -11.99 1.39
N CYS A 165 -6.65 -12.61 2.21
CA CYS A 165 -5.65 -11.92 3.02
C CYS A 165 -4.26 -12.52 2.79
N ALA A 166 -3.24 -11.66 2.79
CA ALA A 166 -1.85 -12.08 2.84
C ALA A 166 -1.03 -11.18 3.77
N GLY A 167 -0.14 -11.81 4.52
CA GLY A 167 0.90 -11.12 5.28
C GLY A 167 2.11 -10.82 4.41
N PHE A 168 2.87 -9.79 4.78
CA PHE A 168 4.14 -9.47 4.17
C PHE A 168 5.14 -8.98 5.23
N GLU A 169 6.42 -9.27 5.03
CA GLU A 169 7.53 -8.68 5.79
C GLU A 169 8.68 -8.43 4.84
N GLU A 170 9.07 -7.18 4.71
CA GLU A 170 10.11 -6.74 3.78
C GLU A 170 11.11 -5.83 4.47
N THR A 171 12.36 -5.89 3.99
CA THR A 171 13.42 -4.96 4.37
C THR A 171 13.84 -4.16 3.14
N PRO A 172 13.21 -3.00 2.86
CA PRO A 172 13.53 -2.19 1.68
C PRO A 172 14.98 -1.73 1.60
N GLY A 173 15.67 -1.57 2.74
CA GLY A 173 17.09 -1.21 2.76
C GLY A 173 17.60 -0.90 4.16
N CYS A 174 18.89 -0.59 4.25
CA CYS A 174 19.57 -0.17 5.48
C CYS A 174 20.36 1.12 5.26
N PHE A 175 20.38 2.01 6.25
CA PHE A 175 21.18 3.23 6.23
C PHE A 175 22.55 2.93 6.83
N VAL A 176 23.59 2.94 5.99
CA VAL A 176 25.00 2.66 6.35
C VAL A 176 25.79 3.95 6.47
#